data_AF-A0A1C4F2K9-F1
#
_entry.id   AF-A0A1C4F2K9-F1
#
_cell.length_a   1.000
_cell.length_b   1.000
_cell.length_c   1.000
_cell.angle_alpha   90.00
_cell.angle_beta   90.00
_cell.angle_gamma   90.00
#
_symmetry.space_group_name_H-M   'P 1'
#
loop_
_entity.id
_entity.type
_entity.pdbx_description
1 polymer ?
#
loop_
_entity_poly.entity_id
_entity_poly.type
_entity_poly.pdbx_seq_one_letter_code
_entity_poly.pdbx_strand_id
1 'polypeptide(L)'
;MQELIDKIKAEAGITEEQAHKALGTVKEYVKSKLPAGIAGTVESWFSNFGQKVAEKKDDAADYLEQAKDKAEDWAHDLKDKVSGLFNNGEEEKK
;
A
#
# COMPACT_ATOMS: atom_id res chain seq x y z
N MET A 1 11.62 -10.27 7.89
CA MET A 1 11.98 -9.00 7.22
C MET A 1 13.05 -9.18 6.15
N GLN A 2 14.11 -9.97 6.35
CA GLN A 2 15.10 -10.16 5.26
C GLN A 2 14.48 -10.73 3.97
N GLU A 3 13.57 -11.70 4.08
CA GLU A 3 12.93 -12.26 2.89
C GLU A 3 11.99 -11.28 2.16
N LEU A 4 11.39 -10.33 2.88
CA LEU A 4 10.62 -9.21 2.28
C LEU A 4 11.56 -8.31 1.47
N ILE A 5 12.74 -8.04 2.01
CA ILE A 5 13.76 -7.21 1.38
C ILE A 5 14.33 -7.91 0.15
N ASP A 6 14.70 -9.19 0.25
CA ASP A 6 15.13 -9.98 -0.91
C ASP A 6 14.10 -10.00 -2.04
N LYS A 7 12.83 -10.05 -1.69
CA LYS A 7 11.72 -10.05 -2.63
C LYS A 7 11.50 -8.70 -3.31
N ILE A 8 11.56 -7.61 -2.54
CA ILE A 8 11.52 -6.25 -3.09
C ILE A 8 12.74 -6.01 -4.00
N LYS A 9 13.93 -6.48 -3.59
CA LYS A 9 15.15 -6.44 -4.42
C LYS A 9 14.95 -7.19 -5.74
N ALA A 10 14.37 -8.39 -5.69
CA ALA A 10 14.15 -9.25 -6.87
C ALA A 10 13.14 -8.64 -7.87
N GLU A 11 12.03 -8.11 -7.38
CA GLU A 11 10.93 -7.58 -8.21
C GLU A 11 11.19 -6.14 -8.70
N ALA A 12 11.68 -5.27 -7.81
CA ALA A 12 11.91 -3.86 -8.14
C ALA A 12 13.32 -3.61 -8.72
N GLY A 13 14.20 -4.62 -8.72
CA GLY A 13 15.58 -4.48 -9.17
C GLY A 13 16.40 -3.51 -8.32
N ILE A 14 16.05 -3.35 -7.04
CA ILE A 14 16.69 -2.39 -6.13
C ILE A 14 17.69 -3.08 -5.20
N THR A 15 18.58 -2.29 -4.59
CA THR A 15 19.52 -2.80 -3.60
C THR A 15 18.87 -2.99 -2.23
N GLU A 16 19.55 -3.71 -1.36
CA GLU A 16 19.07 -4.01 0.00
C GLU A 16 18.84 -2.73 0.83
N GLU A 17 19.79 -1.80 0.77
CA GLU A 17 19.64 -0.49 1.40
C GLU A 17 18.44 0.29 0.84
N GLN A 18 18.20 0.21 -0.47
CA GLN A 18 17.06 0.87 -1.10
C GLN A 18 15.73 0.26 -0.64
N ALA A 19 15.66 -1.06 -0.48
CA ALA A 19 14.48 -1.74 0.06
C ALA A 19 14.21 -1.35 1.52
N HIS A 20 15.25 -1.31 2.36
CA HIS A 20 15.13 -0.82 3.74
C HIS A 20 14.62 0.63 3.78
N LYS A 21 15.20 1.49 2.93
CA LYS A 21 14.85 2.91 2.86
C LYS A 21 13.43 3.11 2.36
N ALA A 22 13.01 2.37 1.34
CA ALA A 22 11.65 2.40 0.81
C ALA A 22 10.62 1.99 1.87
N LEU A 23 10.86 0.89 2.59
CA LEU A 23 9.99 0.45 3.69
C LEU A 23 9.94 1.49 4.82
N GLY A 24 11.07 2.12 5.13
CA GLY A 24 11.14 3.23 6.08
C GLY A 24 10.30 4.43 5.64
N THR A 25 10.46 4.88 4.40
CA THR A 25 9.70 6.01 3.84
C THR A 25 8.20 5.74 3.82
N VAL A 26 7.76 4.54 3.41
CA VAL A 26 6.34 4.16 3.44
C VAL A 26 5.82 4.15 4.88
N LYS A 27 6.57 3.57 5.82
CA LYS A 27 6.20 3.55 7.24
C LYS A 27 6.03 4.95 7.81
N GLU A 28 6.96 5.86 7.57
CA GLU A 28 6.88 7.24 8.05
C GLU A 28 5.76 8.02 7.38
N TYR A 29 5.57 7.86 6.08
CA TYR A 29 4.49 8.52 5.35
C TYR A 29 3.12 8.08 5.89
N VAL A 30 2.92 6.78 6.06
CA VAL A 30 1.68 6.22 6.60
C VAL A 30 1.47 6.67 8.05
N LYS A 31 2.52 6.69 8.89
CA LYS A 31 2.42 7.25 10.25
C LYS A 31 2.08 8.74 10.25
N SER A 32 2.64 9.53 9.34
CA SER A 32 2.37 10.97 9.24
C SER A 32 0.95 11.29 8.77
N LYS A 33 0.34 10.40 7.98
CA LYS A 33 -1.02 10.57 7.45
C LYS A 33 -2.11 10.04 8.37
N LEU A 34 -1.77 9.22 9.36
CA LEU A 34 -2.76 8.54 10.19
C LEU A 34 -2.93 9.21 11.56
N PRO A 35 -4.18 9.31 12.06
CA PRO A 35 -4.46 9.79 13.41
C PRO A 35 -3.66 9.04 14.48
N ALA A 36 -3.23 9.75 15.53
CA ALA A 36 -2.42 9.19 16.61
C ALA A 36 -3.06 7.94 17.29
N GLY A 37 -4.38 7.82 17.27
CA GLY A 37 -5.13 6.69 17.83
C GLY A 37 -4.97 5.35 17.10
N ILE A 38 -4.40 5.32 15.89
CA ILE A 38 -4.24 4.09 15.09
C ILE A 38 -2.79 3.74 14.78
N ALA A 39 -1.82 4.48 15.34
CA ALA A 39 -0.39 4.24 15.13
C ALA A 39 0.03 2.80 15.53
N GLY A 40 -0.55 2.25 16.61
CA GLY A 40 -0.28 0.87 17.03
C GLY A 40 -0.80 -0.16 16.04
N THR A 41 -2.00 0.06 15.48
CA THR A 41 -2.60 -0.82 14.46
C THR A 41 -1.78 -0.85 13.17
N VAL A 42 -1.23 0.29 12.77
CA VAL A 42 -0.34 0.42 11.62
C VAL A 42 0.95 -0.36 11.83
N GLU A 43 1.51 -0.28 13.03
CA GLU A 43 2.75 -0.98 13.37
C GLU A 43 2.54 -2.50 13.41
N SER A 44 1.40 -2.96 13.93
CA SER A 44 1.00 -4.37 13.83
C SER A 44 0.74 -4.83 12.40
N TRP A 45 0.08 -4.01 11.57
CA TRP A 45 -0.13 -4.31 10.16
C TRP A 45 1.19 -4.42 9.40
N PHE A 46 2.12 -3.48 9.62
CA PHE A 46 3.42 -3.47 8.94
C PHE A 46 4.28 -4.68 9.33
N SER A 47 4.28 -5.05 10.62
CA SER A 47 4.97 -6.25 11.10
C SER A 47 4.35 -7.53 10.51
N ASN A 48 3.02 -7.64 10.53
CA ASN A 48 2.32 -8.80 9.96
C ASN A 48 2.48 -8.89 8.44
N PHE A 49 2.53 -7.76 7.74
CA PHE A 49 2.82 -7.69 6.31
C PHE A 49 4.24 -8.18 6.03
N GLY A 50 5.23 -7.67 6.76
CA GLY A 50 6.62 -8.11 6.62
C GLY A 50 6.85 -9.58 6.98
N GLN A 51 6.00 -10.15 7.84
CA GLN A 51 5.99 -11.58 8.15
C GLN A 51 5.29 -12.41 7.05
N LYS A 52 4.10 -12.01 6.60
CA LYS A 52 3.36 -12.71 5.53
C LYS A 52 4.12 -12.76 4.21
N VAL A 53 4.81 -11.69 3.87
CA VAL A 53 5.58 -11.63 2.62
C VAL A 53 6.88 -12.44 2.72
N ALA A 54 7.41 -12.61 3.95
CA ALA A 54 8.53 -13.51 4.21
C ALA A 54 8.10 -15.00 4.15
N GLU A 55 6.95 -15.35 4.75
CA GLU A 55 6.45 -16.73 4.77
C GLU A 55 6.03 -17.27 3.39
N LYS A 56 5.60 -16.40 2.47
CA LYS A 56 5.16 -16.80 1.12
C LYS A 56 6.17 -16.35 0.05
N LYS A 57 7.27 -17.08 -0.11
CA LYS A 57 8.24 -16.86 -1.20
C LYS A 57 7.67 -17.21 -2.59
N ASP A 58 6.78 -18.21 -2.69
CA ASP A 58 6.16 -18.61 -3.98
C ASP A 58 4.89 -17.82 -4.35
N ASP A 59 4.02 -17.44 -3.41
CA ASP A 59 2.79 -16.64 -3.68
C ASP A 59 3.04 -15.12 -3.74
N ALA A 60 4.30 -14.75 -3.98
CA ALA A 60 4.78 -13.40 -4.16
C ALA A 60 3.99 -12.60 -5.19
N ALA A 61 3.96 -13.18 -6.38
CA ALA A 61 3.30 -12.65 -7.55
C ALA A 61 1.79 -12.64 -7.34
N ASP A 62 1.22 -13.70 -6.75
CA ASP A 62 -0.21 -13.81 -6.46
C ASP A 62 -0.70 -12.74 -5.47
N TYR A 63 0.12 -12.42 -4.46
CA TYR A 63 -0.19 -11.34 -3.52
C TYR A 63 -0.03 -9.94 -4.15
N LEU A 64 0.93 -9.77 -5.06
CA LEU A 64 1.09 -8.54 -5.83
C LEU A 64 -0.04 -8.36 -6.85
N GLU A 65 -0.47 -9.42 -7.53
CA GLU A 65 -1.66 -9.44 -8.38
C GLU A 65 -2.89 -9.06 -7.57
N GLN A 66 -3.15 -9.71 -6.44
CA GLN A 66 -4.27 -9.34 -5.56
C GLN A 66 -4.18 -7.90 -5.03
N ALA A 67 -2.97 -7.39 -4.76
CA ALA A 67 -2.78 -6.00 -4.37
C ALA A 67 -3.02 -5.03 -5.53
N LYS A 68 -2.71 -5.46 -6.77
CA LYS A 68 -2.95 -4.71 -8.00
C LYS A 68 -4.43 -4.67 -8.34
N ASP A 69 -5.11 -5.81 -8.29
CA ASP A 69 -6.58 -5.91 -8.42
C ASP A 69 -7.27 -5.03 -7.39
N LYS A 70 -6.83 -5.06 -6.11
CA LYS A 70 -7.39 -4.18 -5.07
C LYS A 70 -7.05 -2.71 -5.27
N ALA A 71 -5.90 -2.38 -5.85
CA ALA A 71 -5.53 -1.02 -6.16
C ALA A 71 -6.35 -0.48 -7.34
N GLU A 72 -6.62 -1.31 -8.35
CA GLU A 72 -7.52 -0.98 -9.46
C GLU A 72 -8.96 -0.80 -8.97
N ASP A 73 -9.45 -1.68 -8.10
CA ASP A 73 -10.79 -1.59 -7.50
C ASP A 73 -10.92 -0.32 -6.62
N TRP A 74 -9.92 -0.02 -5.78
CA TRP A 74 -9.88 1.21 -5.00
C TRP A 74 -9.76 2.47 -5.87
N ALA A 75 -8.95 2.44 -6.93
CA ALA A 75 -8.83 3.55 -7.86
C ALA A 75 -10.13 3.78 -8.64
N HIS A 76 -10.87 2.72 -8.98
CA HIS A 76 -12.18 2.83 -9.62
C HIS A 76 -13.21 3.42 -8.64
N ASP A 77 -13.28 2.92 -7.40
CA ASP A 77 -14.19 3.42 -6.37
C ASP A 77 -13.90 4.88 -5.99
N LEU A 78 -12.61 5.26 -5.94
CA LEU A 78 -12.18 6.64 -5.74
C LEU A 78 -12.58 7.52 -6.93
N LYS A 79 -12.39 7.05 -8.17
CA LYS A 79 -12.74 7.78 -9.38
C LYS A 79 -14.26 7.97 -9.52
N ASP A 80 -15.06 6.97 -9.14
CA ASP A 80 -16.52 7.05 -9.09
C ASP A 80 -16.98 8.03 -8.01
N LYS A 81 -16.39 8.00 -6.81
CA LYS A 81 -16.68 9.00 -5.76
C LYS A 81 -16.27 10.41 -6.15
N VAL A 82 -15.09 10.58 -6.77
CA VAL A 82 -14.61 11.89 -7.24
C VAL A 82 -15.47 12.39 -8.39
N SER A 83 -15.85 11.53 -9.34
CA SER A 83 -16.77 11.90 -10.43
C SER A 83 -18.16 12.24 -9.89
N GLY A 84 -18.67 11.49 -8.92
CA GLY A 84 -19.94 11.80 -8.25
C GLY A 84 -19.91 13.15 -7.51
N LEU A 85 -18.77 13.55 -6.97
CA LEU A 85 -18.59 14.86 -6.35
C LEU A 85 -18.39 15.99 -7.37
N PHE A 86 -17.74 15.73 -8.50
CA PHE A 86 -17.59 16.73 -9.57
C PHE A 86 -18.88 16.93 -10.38
N ASN A 87 -19.65 15.86 -10.61
CA ASN A 87 -20.90 15.91 -11.37
C ASN A 87 -22.07 16.50 -10.57
N ASN A 88 -22.03 16.42 -9.23
CA ASN A 88 -23.03 17.03 -8.35
C ASN A 88 -22.77 18.52 -8.07
N GLY A 89 -21.69 19.10 -8.61
CA GLY A 89 -21.34 20.52 -8.47
C GLY A 89 -21.82 21.42 -9.62
N GLU A 90 -22.33 20.86 -10.72
CA GLU A 90 -22.78 21.63 -11.89
C GLU A 90 -24.30 21.80 -12.01
N GLU A 91 -25.12 21.14 -11.16
CA GLU A 91 -26.60 21.22 -11.26
C GLU A 91 -27.29 22.19 -10.27
N GLU A 92 -26.57 22.90 -9.39
CA GLU A 92 -27.17 23.90 -8.48
C GLU A 92 -27.16 25.36 -8.99
N LYS A 93 -27.34 25.55 -10.31
CA LYS A 93 -27.74 26.84 -10.89
C LYS A 93 -28.82 26.68 -11.95
N LYS A 94 -30.06 26.45 -11.53
CA LYS A 94 -31.25 26.89 -12.27
C LYS A 94 -32.45 27.09 -11.34
#